data_AF-A0A961Y0E7-F1
#
_entry.id   AF-A0A961Y0E7-F1
#
_cell.length_a   1.000
_cell.length_b   1.000
_cell.length_c   1.000
_cell.angle_alpha   90.00
_cell.angle_beta   90.00
_cell.angle_gamma   90.00
#
_symmetry.space_group_name_H-M   'P 1'
#
loop_
_entity.id
_entity.type
_entity.pdbx_description
1 polymer ?
#
loop_
_entity_poly.entity_id
_entity_poly.type
_entity_poly.pdbx_seq_one_letter_code
_entity_poly.pdbx_strand_id
1 'polypeptide(L)'
;MFVTFDELSDPLTVRQIDPLNLEAEFGAGVRLLSVTLATTDEPASDGTIKSILPWLGDFPEPSLDPTGDYRDATLADKLQHGDFLRD
;
A
#
# COMPACT_ATOMS: atom_id res chain seq x y z
N MET A 1 -2.25 -10.11 2.44
CA MET A 1 -2.62 -9.11 3.46
C MET A 1 -3.81 -8.33 2.94
N PHE A 2 -4.87 -8.15 3.73
CA PHE A 2 -5.96 -7.22 3.39
C PHE A 2 -5.94 -6.03 4.35
N VAL A 3 -6.34 -4.89 3.82
CA VAL A 3 -6.44 -3.62 4.53
C VAL A 3 -7.80 -3.00 4.21
N THR A 4 -8.26 -2.16 5.12
CA THR A 4 -9.40 -1.24 4.91
C THR A 4 -8.97 0.17 5.28
N PHE A 5 -9.78 1.15 4.88
CA PHE A 5 -9.69 2.53 5.34
C PHE A 5 -10.92 2.81 6.19
N ASP A 6 -10.75 3.33 7.39
CA ASP A 6 -11.90 3.74 8.22
C ASP A 6 -12.62 4.93 7.57
N GLU A 7 -11.86 5.84 6.95
CA GLU A 7 -12.37 6.96 6.16
C GLU A 7 -11.87 6.85 4.72
N LEU A 8 -12.76 6.57 3.76
CA LEU A 8 -12.39 6.38 2.35
C LEU A 8 -11.74 7.61 1.70
N SER A 9 -11.95 8.80 2.25
CA SER A 9 -11.32 10.04 1.80
C SER A 9 -9.97 10.33 2.44
N ASP A 10 -9.57 9.58 3.48
CA ASP A 10 -8.32 9.78 4.21
C ASP A 10 -7.47 8.50 4.18
N PRO A 11 -6.43 8.43 3.33
CA PRO A 11 -5.58 7.25 3.22
C PRO A 11 -4.77 6.95 4.49
N LEU A 12 -4.63 7.90 5.42
CA LEU A 12 -3.94 7.67 6.69
C LEU A 12 -4.74 6.78 7.65
N THR A 13 -6.02 6.58 7.39
CA THR A 13 -6.88 5.67 8.16
C THR A 13 -6.76 4.21 7.73
N VAL A 14 -5.72 3.89 6.95
CA VAL A 14 -5.43 2.52 6.54
C VAL A 14 -5.13 1.65 7.76
N ARG A 15 -5.78 0.50 7.85
CA ARG A 15 -5.49 -0.52 8.86
C ARG A 15 -5.65 -1.93 8.30
N GLN A 16 -4.89 -2.85 8.87
CA GLN A 16 -4.97 -4.25 8.52
C GLN A 16 -6.27 -4.87 9.06
N ILE A 17 -6.85 -5.80 8.28
CA ILE A 17 -8.01 -6.60 8.67
C ILE A 17 -7.70 -8.09 8.57
N ASP A 18 -8.44 -8.90 9.34
CA ASP A 18 -8.38 -10.35 9.21
C ASP A 18 -9.21 -10.81 8.00
N PRO A 19 -8.58 -11.34 6.92
CA PRO A 19 -9.29 -11.88 5.77
C PRO A 19 -10.25 -13.03 6.12
N LEU A 20 -10.02 -13.72 7.23
CA LEU A 20 -10.81 -14.86 7.69
C LEU A 20 -11.99 -14.44 8.58
N ASN A 21 -12.07 -13.16 8.96
CA ASN A 21 -13.11 -12.64 9.87
C ASN A 21 -13.60 -11.25 9.45
N LEU A 22 -14.12 -11.15 8.22
CA LEU A 22 -14.63 -9.88 7.68
C LEU A 22 -15.88 -9.38 8.41
N GLU A 23 -16.67 -10.27 9.01
CA GLU A 23 -17.86 -9.87 9.76
C GLU A 23 -17.56 -9.06 11.02
N ALA A 24 -16.38 -9.27 11.64
CA ALA A 24 -15.91 -8.46 12.75
C ALA A 24 -15.61 -7.01 12.35
N GLU A 25 -15.30 -6.79 11.06
CA GLU A 25 -14.88 -5.49 10.52
C GLU A 25 -16.02 -4.75 9.83
N PHE A 26 -16.85 -5.48 9.08
CA PHE A 26 -17.85 -4.91 8.18
C PHE A 26 -19.30 -5.20 8.61
N GLY A 27 -19.49 -5.91 9.72
CA GLY A 27 -20.79 -6.24 10.28
C GLY A 27 -21.24 -7.68 10.00
N ALA A 28 -22.24 -8.12 10.77
CA ALA A 28 -22.69 -9.50 10.79
C ALA A 28 -23.15 -10.00 9.39
N GLY A 29 -22.66 -11.17 8.99
CA GLY A 29 -23.03 -11.81 7.73
C GLY A 29 -22.27 -11.31 6.50
N VAL A 30 -21.36 -10.34 6.65
CA VAL A 30 -20.47 -9.93 5.57
C VAL A 30 -19.44 -11.02 5.30
N ARG A 31 -19.30 -11.40 4.03
CA ARG A 31 -18.32 -12.37 3.56
C ARG A 31 -17.72 -11.94 2.22
N LEU A 32 -16.49 -12.36 1.98
CA LEU A 32 -15.85 -12.21 0.68
C LEU A 32 -16.48 -13.20 -0.30
N LEU A 33 -17.01 -12.71 -1.43
CA LEU A 33 -17.60 -13.56 -2.47
C LEU A 33 -16.56 -14.02 -3.49
N SER A 34 -15.72 -13.10 -3.96
CA SER A 34 -14.63 -13.39 -4.88
C SER A 34 -13.61 -12.26 -4.86
N VAL A 35 -12.36 -12.58 -5.23
CA VAL A 35 -11.31 -11.61 -5.54
C VAL A 35 -10.74 -12.00 -6.88
N THR A 36 -10.70 -11.05 -7.81
CA THR A 36 -10.04 -11.22 -9.10
C THR A 36 -8.71 -10.51 -9.04
N LEU A 37 -7.62 -11.26 -9.19
CA LEU A 37 -6.28 -10.71 -9.32
C LEU A 37 -5.90 -10.73 -10.80
N ALA A 38 -5.62 -9.56 -11.37
CA ALA A 38 -5.11 -9.44 -12.72
C ALA A 38 -3.62 -9.10 -12.67
N THR A 39 -2.82 -9.90 -13.35
CA THR A 39 -1.44 -9.54 -13.70
C THR A 39 -1.46 -9.01 -15.12
N THR A 40 -0.88 -7.83 -15.32
CA THR A 40 -0.79 -7.13 -16.60
C THR A 40 0.68 -7.14 -17.02
N ASP A 41 0.93 -7.47 -18.29
CA ASP A 41 2.26 -7.41 -18.91
C ASP A 41 2.50 -6.04 -19.56
N GLU A 42 1.48 -5.17 -19.60
CA GLU A 42 1.62 -3.79 -20.00
C GLU A 42 2.64 -3.10 -19.09
N PRO A 43 3.59 -2.35 -19.67
CA PRO A 43 4.58 -1.64 -18.88
C PRO A 43 3.89 -0.66 -17.92
N ALA A 44 4.51 -0.45 -16.77
CA ALA A 44 4.09 0.61 -15.87
C ALA A 44 4.03 1.95 -16.64
N SER A 45 3.19 2.87 -16.20
CA SER A 45 3.04 4.17 -16.86
C SER A 45 4.29 5.01 -16.62
N ASP A 46 5.33 4.78 -17.42
CA ASP A 46 6.64 5.42 -17.33
C ASP A 46 6.54 6.87 -17.79
N GLY A 47 6.09 7.75 -16.89
CA GLY A 47 6.06 9.20 -17.11
C GLY A 47 4.91 9.90 -16.40
N THR A 48 3.70 9.36 -16.50
CA THR A 48 2.52 9.94 -15.81
C THR A 48 2.67 9.83 -14.30
N ILE A 49 3.12 8.68 -13.78
CA ILE A 49 3.27 8.47 -12.34
C ILE A 49 4.34 9.40 -11.75
N LYS A 50 5.50 9.53 -12.40
CA LYS A 50 6.55 10.47 -11.95
C LYS A 50 6.10 11.93 -11.97
N SER A 51 5.22 12.32 -12.90
CA SER A 51 4.67 13.68 -12.91
C SER A 51 3.67 13.96 -11.79
N ILE A 52 2.98 12.92 -11.31
CA ILE A 52 1.99 13.02 -10.21
C ILE A 52 2.67 12.84 -8.85
N LEU A 53 3.69 11.98 -8.78
CA LEU A 53 4.47 11.64 -7.59
C LEU A 53 5.93 12.06 -7.84
N PRO A 54 6.26 13.37 -7.78
CA PRO A 54 7.60 13.85 -8.11
C PRO A 54 8.68 13.37 -7.14
N TRP A 55 8.29 12.91 -5.95
CA TRP A 55 9.17 12.30 -4.95
C TRP A 55 9.58 10.85 -5.27
N LEU A 56 8.99 10.25 -6.31
CA LEU A 56 9.25 8.87 -6.72
C LEU A 56 10.55 8.81 -7.55
N GLY A 57 11.62 8.27 -6.96
CA GLY A 57 12.93 8.11 -7.62
C GLY A 57 13.96 9.21 -7.35
N ASP A 58 13.76 10.06 -6.34
CA ASP A 58 14.81 10.96 -5.83
C ASP A 58 15.91 10.13 -5.15
N PHE A 59 17.17 10.25 -5.60
CA PHE A 59 18.30 9.52 -5.02
C PHE A 59 19.08 10.36 -4.00
N PRO A 60 19.44 9.81 -2.81
CA PRO A 60 19.11 8.47 -2.32
C PRO A 60 17.62 8.34 -2.00
N GLU A 61 17.02 7.22 -2.41
CA GLU A 61 15.59 6.98 -2.23
C GLU A 61 15.27 6.82 -0.73
N PRO A 62 14.45 7.71 -0.15
CA PRO A 62 14.04 7.56 1.23
C PRO A 62 13.05 6.40 1.38
N SER A 63 13.00 5.83 2.59
CA SER A 63 11.88 5.00 3.02
C SER A 63 10.61 5.85 3.19
N LEU A 64 9.45 5.21 3.20
CA LEU A 64 8.18 5.90 3.47
C LEU A 64 8.15 6.58 4.85
N ASP A 65 8.88 6.03 5.82
CA ASP A 65 9.26 6.73 7.05
C ASP A 65 10.79 6.80 7.17
N PRO A 66 11.42 7.93 6.79
CA PRO A 66 12.87 8.10 6.87
C PRO A 66 13.36 8.39 8.30
N THR A 67 12.46 8.50 9.28
CA THR A 67 12.77 8.85 10.67
C THR A 67 12.72 7.66 11.63
N GLY A 68 12.28 6.49 11.16
CA GLY A 68 12.11 5.30 11.98
C GLY A 68 13.41 4.65 12.47
N ASP A 69 13.27 3.81 13.51
CA ASP A 69 14.40 3.08 14.11
C ASP A 69 14.70 1.81 13.31
N TYR A 70 15.87 1.78 12.67
CA TYR A 70 16.37 0.60 11.95
C TYR A 70 16.48 -0.68 12.80
N ARG A 71 16.52 -0.57 14.13
CA ARG A 71 16.60 -1.73 15.04
C ARG A 71 15.27 -2.39 15.34
N ASP A 72 14.15 -1.71 15.08
CA ASP A 72 12.79 -2.24 15.23
C ASP A 72 11.90 -1.75 14.08
N ALA A 73 12.38 -1.97 12.86
CA ALA A 73 11.82 -1.39 11.65
C ALA A 73 10.40 -1.92 11.36
N THR A 74 9.46 -0.99 11.30
CA THR A 74 8.10 -1.17 10.82
C THR A 74 8.08 -1.46 9.31
N LEU A 75 6.89 -1.71 8.77
CA LEU A 75 6.74 -1.87 7.31
C LEU A 75 7.09 -0.57 6.56
N ALA A 76 6.72 0.60 7.10
CA ALA A 76 6.99 1.89 6.47
C ALA A 76 8.50 2.22 6.43
N ASP A 77 9.25 1.77 7.43
CA ASP A 77 10.72 1.92 7.48
C ASP A 77 11.43 1.07 6.42
N LYS A 78 10.78 -0.01 5.95
CA LYS A 78 11.33 -0.97 5.00
C LYS A 78 10.94 -0.70 3.55
N LEU A 79 9.79 -0.06 3.33
CA LEU A 79 9.32 0.28 2.00
C LEU A 79 10.04 1.53 1.50
N GLN A 80 10.76 1.41 0.39
CA GLN A 80 11.39 2.51 -0.32
C GLN A 80 10.44 3.14 -1.33
N HIS A 81 10.64 4.41 -1.67
CA HIS A 81 9.90 5.05 -2.76
C HIS A 81 10.03 4.26 -4.08
N GLY A 82 11.19 3.63 -4.32
CA GLY A 82 11.41 2.77 -5.49
C GLY A 82 10.66 1.45 -5.48
N ASP A 83 10.14 0.95 -4.35
CA ASP A 83 9.34 -0.30 -4.34
C ASP A 83 8.02 -0.17 -5.11
N PHE A 84 7.61 1.07 -5.40
CA PHE A 84 6.45 1.38 -6.24
C PHE A 84 6.81 1.59 -7.72
N LEU A 85 8.10 1.61 -8.05
CA LEU A 85 8.60 1.51 -9.41
C LEU A 85 8.83 0.01 -9.70
N ARG A 86 8.33 -0.44 -10.84
CA ARG A 86 8.51 -1.82 -11.29
C ARG A 86 9.39 -1.78 -12.53
N ASP A 87 10.54 -2.45 -12.48
CA ASP A 87 11.37 -2.76 -13.65
C ASP A 87 10.75 -3.86 -14.53
#